data_AF-A0A841LC82-F1
#
_entry.id   AF-A0A841LC82-F1
#
_cell.length_a   1.000
_cell.length_b   1.000
_cell.length_c   1.000
_cell.angle_alpha   90.00
_cell.angle_beta   90.00
_cell.angle_gamma   90.00
#
_symmetry.space_group_name_H-M   'P 1'
#
loop_
_entity.id
_entity.type
_entity.pdbx_description
1 polymer ?
#
loop_
_entity_poly.entity_id
_entity_poly.type
_entity_poly.pdbx_seq_one_letter_code
_entity_poly.pdbx_strand_id
1 'polypeptide(L)'
;MSALQIHSGPVICNRPGCDREWATDPILAVSCPDCRAGVGVRCKRPSGHSGPFVDAHASRDLEADRQGAYGACPLGLCGIGNLSAAQRPAQQALLL
;
A
#
# COMPACT_ATOMS: atom_id res chain seq x y z
N MET A 1 -13.32 9.45 1.20
CA MET A 1 -12.08 8.81 0.72
C MET A 1 -11.07 8.96 1.83
N SER A 2 -10.71 7.88 2.54
CA SER A 2 -9.69 7.97 3.60
C SER A 2 -8.33 8.26 2.99
N ALA A 3 -7.62 9.22 3.59
CA ALA A 3 -6.25 9.53 3.25
C ALA A 3 -5.30 8.37 3.62
N LEU A 4 -4.32 8.11 2.76
CA LEU A 4 -3.32 7.07 3.01
C LEU A 4 -2.28 7.59 4.00
N GLN A 5 -2.32 7.07 5.23
CA GLN A 5 -1.41 7.47 6.29
C GLN A 5 -0.14 6.63 6.28
N ILE A 6 0.99 7.26 6.57
CA ILE A 6 2.23 6.54 6.90
C ILE A 6 2.29 6.40 8.43
N HIS A 7 2.40 5.18 8.91
CA HIS A 7 2.53 4.89 10.33
C HIS A 7 3.98 5.02 10.81
N SER A 8 4.15 5.48 12.05
CA SER A 8 5.46 5.56 12.70
C SER A 8 5.66 4.33 13.58
N GLY A 9 6.84 3.71 13.50
CA GLY A 9 7.17 2.51 14.26
C GLY A 9 6.65 1.21 13.61
N PRO A 10 6.60 0.10 14.38
CA PRO A 10 6.11 -1.17 13.89
C PRO A 10 4.65 -1.10 13.43
N VAL A 11 4.34 -1.81 12.35
CA VAL A 11 3.01 -1.87 11.74
C VAL A 11 2.58 -3.32 11.64
N ILE A 12 1.32 -3.60 11.97
CA ILE A 12 0.69 -4.91 11.81
C ILE A 12 -0.45 -4.81 10.80
N CYS A 13 -0.67 -5.87 10.04
CA CYS A 13 -1.88 -5.98 9.24
C CYS A 13 -3.11 -6.10 10.15
N ASN A 14 -4.10 -5.24 9.97
CA ASN A 14 -5.32 -5.25 10.79
C ASN A 14 -6.40 -6.24 10.29
N ARG A 15 -6.10 -7.05 9.27
CA ARG A 15 -7.05 -8.02 8.73
C ARG A 15 -7.10 -9.26 9.64
N PRO A 16 -8.29 -9.65 10.15
CA PRO A 16 -8.42 -10.87 10.96
C PRO A 16 -7.83 -12.09 10.25
N GLY A 17 -6.97 -12.83 10.96
CA GLY A 17 -6.27 -14.01 10.43
C GLY A 17 -4.98 -13.72 9.66
N CYS A 18 -4.59 -12.44 9.47
CA CYS A 18 -3.29 -12.07 8.95
C CYS A 18 -2.32 -11.83 10.12
N ASP A 19 -1.10 -12.34 10.02
CA ASP A 19 -0.04 -12.26 11.03
C ASP A 19 1.14 -11.38 10.57
N ARG A 20 0.96 -10.62 9.49
CA ARG A 20 2.01 -9.77 8.94
C ARG A 20 2.34 -8.62 9.88
N GLU A 21 3.61 -8.52 10.22
CA GLU A 21 4.22 -7.45 10.99
C GLU A 21 5.45 -6.91 10.25
N TRP A 22 5.64 -5.59 10.32
CA TRP A 22 6.78 -4.90 9.76
C TRP A 22 7.37 -3.94 10.79
N ALA A 23 8.70 -3.90 10.91
CA ALA A 23 9.38 -3.00 11.85
C ALA A 23 9.19 -1.51 11.51
N THR A 24 8.85 -1.21 10.26
CA THR A 24 8.51 0.12 9.75
C THR A 24 7.46 -0.04 8.66
N ASP A 25 6.62 0.98 8.48
CA ASP A 25 5.62 1.01 7.42
C ASP A 25 6.25 0.68 6.04
N PRO A 26 5.83 -0.42 5.38
CA PRO A 26 6.44 -0.87 4.12
C PRO A 26 6.37 0.14 2.99
N ILE A 27 5.42 1.09 3.04
CA ILE A 27 5.34 2.19 2.06
C ILE A 27 6.63 3.03 2.02
N LEU A 28 7.39 3.06 3.12
CA LEU A 28 8.66 3.77 3.23
C LEU A 28 9.85 2.97 2.70
N ALA A 29 9.70 1.69 2.36
CA ALA A 29 10.78 0.85 1.83
C ALA A 29 11.23 1.25 0.41
N VAL A 30 10.42 2.08 -0.28
CA VAL A 30 10.69 2.56 -1.63
C VAL A 30 10.71 4.09 -1.68
N SER A 31 11.37 4.65 -2.68
CA SER A 31 11.27 6.08 -3.00
C SER A 31 9.89 6.42 -3.57
N CYS A 32 9.37 7.61 -3.25
CA CYS A 32 8.09 8.07 -3.82
C CYS A 32 8.25 8.47 -5.29
N PRO A 33 7.49 7.87 -6.23
CA PRO A 33 7.57 8.23 -7.66
C PRO A 33 7.19 9.69 -7.92
N ASP A 34 6.21 10.23 -7.19
CA ASP A 34 5.66 11.56 -7.47
C ASP A 34 6.52 12.69 -6.89
N CYS A 35 6.87 12.59 -5.60
CA CYS A 35 7.58 13.66 -4.91
C CYS A 35 9.08 13.41 -4.75
N ARG A 36 9.59 12.23 -5.13
CA ARG A 36 11.00 11.82 -4.99
C ARG A 36 11.52 11.81 -3.55
N ALA A 37 10.64 11.76 -2.55
CA ALA A 37 11.05 11.49 -1.18
C ALA A 37 11.72 10.10 -1.12
N GLY A 38 12.90 10.03 -0.51
CA GLY A 38 13.67 8.80 -0.43
C GLY A 38 13.07 7.74 0.50
N VAL A 39 13.68 6.56 0.49
CA VAL A 39 13.41 5.47 1.44
C VAL A 39 13.48 5.99 2.88
N GLY A 40 12.52 5.59 3.73
CA GLY A 40 12.42 6.02 5.12
C GLY A 40 11.88 7.44 5.34
N VAL A 41 11.77 8.26 4.30
CA VAL A 41 11.34 9.66 4.40
C VAL A 41 9.87 9.80 4.03
N ARG A 42 9.07 10.51 4.84
CA ARG A 42 7.66 10.78 4.54
C ARG A 42 7.49 11.59 3.24
N CYS A 43 6.34 11.44 2.60
CA CYS A 43 6.02 12.22 1.40
C CYS A 43 6.00 13.72 1.70
N LYS A 44 6.18 14.52 0.65
CA LYS A 44 6.09 15.99 0.71
C LYS A 44 5.00 16.50 -0.22
N ARG A 45 4.33 17.56 0.20
CA ARG A 45 3.36 18.30 -0.61
C ARG A 45 4.07 19.03 -1.76
N PRO A 46 3.36 19.50 -2.80
CA PRO A 46 3.96 20.30 -3.88
C PRO A 46 4.74 21.53 -3.39
N SER A 47 4.33 22.13 -2.25
CA SER A 47 5.05 23.24 -1.61
C SER A 47 6.38 22.84 -0.94
N GLY A 48 6.73 21.56 -0.94
CA GLY A 48 7.93 21.00 -0.32
C GLY A 48 7.77 20.58 1.14
N HIS A 49 6.70 21.01 1.82
CA HIS A 49 6.47 20.66 3.23
C HIS A 49 6.17 19.16 3.42
N SER A 50 6.78 18.56 4.44
CA SER A 50 6.57 17.17 4.87
C SER A 50 6.23 17.14 6.36
N GLY A 51 5.73 16.01 6.86
CA GLY A 51 5.43 15.84 8.28
C GLY A 51 4.49 14.67 8.59
N PRO A 52 4.17 14.44 9.87
CA PRO A 52 3.25 13.38 10.30
C PRO A 52 1.85 13.53 9.71
N PHE A 53 1.40 14.77 9.47
CA PHE A 53 0.08 15.09 8.89
C PHE A 53 0.10 15.23 7.35
N VAL A 54 1.13 14.73 6.69
CA VAL A 54 1.21 14.64 5.23
C VAL A 54 0.94 13.21 4.81
N ASP A 55 -0.13 13.05 4.06
CA ASP A 55 -0.55 11.78 3.50
C ASP A 55 0.50 11.24 2.51
N ALA A 56 0.57 9.92 2.40
CA ALA A 56 1.33 9.29 1.33
C ALA A 56 0.62 9.47 -0.01
N HIS A 57 1.43 9.63 -1.06
CA HIS A 57 0.93 9.46 -2.41
C HIS A 57 0.62 7.98 -2.66
N ALA A 58 -0.56 7.68 -3.20
CA ALA A 58 -0.99 6.32 -3.51
C ALA A 58 -0.02 5.60 -4.47
N SER A 59 0.65 6.35 -5.36
CA SER A 59 1.69 5.83 -6.25
C SER A 59 2.82 5.13 -5.50
N ARG A 60 3.17 5.62 -4.30
CA ARG A 60 4.22 5.04 -3.46
C ARG A 60 3.79 3.71 -2.84
N ASP A 61 2.53 3.60 -2.44
CA ASP A 61 1.94 2.36 -1.92
C ASP A 61 1.94 1.26 -2.97
N LEU A 62 1.46 1.60 -4.17
CA LEU A 62 1.48 0.71 -5.32
C LEU A 62 2.92 0.31 -5.69
N GLU A 63 3.87 1.23 -5.58
CA GLU A 63 5.27 0.93 -5.85
C GLU A 63 5.90 0.02 -4.79
N ALA A 64 5.60 0.25 -3.51
CA ALA A 64 6.02 -0.62 -2.42
C ALA A 64 5.49 -2.05 -2.63
N ASP A 65 4.23 -2.18 -3.03
CA ASP A 65 3.63 -3.47 -3.35
C ASP A 65 4.26 -4.15 -4.57
N ARG A 66 4.49 -3.41 -5.68
CA ARG A 66 5.18 -3.93 -6.87
C ARG A 66 6.58 -4.45 -6.55
N GLN A 67 7.30 -3.78 -5.65
CA GLN A 67 8.64 -4.20 -5.22
C GLN A 67 8.60 -5.29 -4.14
N GLY A 68 7.42 -5.74 -3.72
CA GLY A 68 7.26 -6.80 -2.74
C GLY A 68 7.56 -6.36 -1.30
N ALA A 69 7.55 -5.07 -0.99
CA ALA A 69 7.85 -4.54 0.35
C ALA A 69 6.89 -5.08 1.43
N TYR A 70 5.63 -5.33 1.06
CA TYR A 70 4.64 -5.95 1.94
C TYR A 70 4.86 -7.46 2.14
N GLY A 71 5.62 -8.12 1.26
CA GLY A 71 5.72 -9.57 1.17
C GLY A 71 4.42 -10.24 0.72
N ALA A 72 4.42 -11.57 0.64
CA ALA A 72 3.24 -12.32 0.24
C ALA A 72 2.14 -12.28 1.32
N CYS A 73 0.90 -11.91 0.99
CA CYS A 73 -0.18 -12.00 1.96
C CYS A 73 -0.51 -13.48 2.25
N PRO A 74 -0.46 -13.95 3.52
CA PRO A 74 -0.78 -15.35 3.85
C PRO A 74 -2.25 -15.71 3.53
N LEU A 75 -3.12 -14.71 3.48
CA LEU A 75 -4.53 -14.88 3.12
C LEU A 75 -4.81 -14.68 1.61
N GLY A 76 -3.83 -14.22 0.82
CA GLY A 76 -4.05 -13.88 -0.58
C GLY A 76 -5.05 -12.74 -0.81
N LEU A 77 -5.18 -11.80 0.13
CA LEU A 77 -6.18 -10.72 0.08
C LEU A 77 -5.61 -9.32 -0.16
N CYS A 78 -4.29 -9.16 -0.05
CA CYS A 78 -3.62 -7.84 -0.09
C CYS A 78 -2.74 -7.71 -1.34
N GLY A 79 -2.45 -6.47 -1.72
CA GLY A 79 -1.60 -6.16 -2.87
C GLY A 79 -2.34 -6.15 -4.20
N ILE A 80 -1.74 -5.51 -5.20
CA ILE A 80 -2.30 -5.25 -6.52
C ILE A 80 -2.57 -6.54 -7.30
N GLY A 81 -1.83 -7.60 -7.01
CA GLY A 81 -2.03 -8.93 -7.62
C GLY A 81 -3.32 -9.62 -7.18
N ASN A 82 -3.89 -9.24 -6.03
CA ASN A 82 -5.12 -9.84 -5.49
C ASN A 82 -6.39 -9.05 -5.84
N LEU A 83 -6.28 -8.01 -6.67
CA LEU A 83 -7.40 -7.17 -7.10
C LEU A 83 -8.39 -7.84 -8.08
N SER A 84 -8.30 -9.15 -8.37
CA SER A 84 -9.27 -9.76 -9.30
C SER A 84 -9.58 -11.26 -9.12
N ALA A 85 -10.41 -11.55 -8.11
CA ALA A 85 -11.45 -12.58 -8.23
C ALA A 85 -12.85 -12.04 -7.84
N ALA A 86 -12.91 -11.12 -6.87
CA ALA A 86 -14.16 -10.55 -6.35
C ALA A 86 -14.73 -9.34 -7.11
N GLN A 87 -14.00 -8.81 -8.12
CA GLN A 87 -14.38 -7.59 -8.85
C GLN A 87 -14.65 -7.80 -10.35
N ARG A 88 -14.67 -9.04 -10.84
CA ARG A 88 -15.23 -9.33 -12.17
C ARG A 88 -16.77 -9.26 -12.02
N PRO A 89 -17.49 -8.34 -12.70
CA PRO A 89 -18.92 -8.54 -12.84
C PRO A 89 -19.12 -9.93 -13.45
N ALA A 90 -20.11 -10.66 -12.95
CA ALA A 90 -20.55 -11.90 -13.54
C ALA A 90 -21.00 -11.61 -14.98
N GLN A 91 -20.06 -11.65 -15.93
CA GLN A 91 -20.41 -11.93 -17.31
C GLN A 91 -20.85 -13.39 -17.31
N GLN A 92 -22.17 -13.55 -17.13
CA GLN A 92 -22.97 -14.71 -17.47
C GLN A 92 -22.30 -15.46 -18.63
N ALA A 93 -21.98 -16.75 -18.55
CA ALA A 93 -22.92 -17.83 -18.22
C ALA A 93 -24.30 -17.60 -18.86
N LEU A 94 -24.30 -17.30 -20.16
CA LEU A 94 -25.36 -17.69 -21.09
C LEU A 94 -24.64 -18.59 -22.12
N LEU A 95 -24.61 -19.90 -21.89
CA LEU A 95 -25.54 -20.90 -22.43
C LEU A 95 -25.47 -21.01 -23.97
N LEU A 96 -25.01 -22.20 -24.39
CA LEU A 96 -25.30 -22.92 -25.64
C LEU A 96 -24.83 -22.26 -26.96
#